data_AF-A0A4R9AZ64-F1
#
_entry.id   AF-A0A4R9AZ64-F1
#
_cell.length_a   1.000
_cell.length_b   1.000
_cell.length_c   1.000
_cell.angle_alpha   90.00
_cell.angle_beta   90.00
_cell.angle_gamma   90.00
#
_symmetry.space_group_name_H-M   'P 1'
#
loop_
_entity.id
_entity.type
_entity.pdbx_description
1 polymer ?
#
loop_
_entity_poly.entity_id
_entity_poly.type
_entity_poly.pdbx_seq_one_letter_code
_entity_poly.pdbx_strand_id
1 'polypeptide(L)'
;MLFSVLLPVYVAVARKINPALVMADSLVLLALGSTVQSGVLMYLPMFAIGVALAHAWPRLSSWAAAINGSRLGWMAWGAALIVSATLTLSTWMLNPLNLGLGALTLPLILVGVVGLIPVSAFSPLARWMLSSRPLVWLGTLSFSLYLTHEPIVVAFGHLLPTHPKLAAVLAVCCAFPLAWVFHKTVEKPSHRLAQRVAGRKSPALESDTRNETLDSRPKP
;
A
#
# COMPACT_ATOMS: atom_id res chain seq x y z
N MET A 1 -22.15 6.46 0.66
CA MET A 1 -22.73 6.78 1.98
C MET A 1 -22.70 5.60 2.93
N LEU A 2 -23.28 4.44 2.59
CA LEU A 2 -23.28 3.24 3.46
C LEU A 2 -21.86 2.75 3.84
N PHE A 3 -20.92 2.75 2.89
CA PHE A 3 -19.53 2.32 3.13
C PHE A 3 -18.82 3.07 4.27
N SER A 4 -18.88 4.41 4.29
CA SER A 4 -18.22 5.23 5.32
C SER A 4 -18.79 5.03 6.72
N VAL A 5 -20.07 4.67 6.84
CA VAL A 5 -20.72 4.39 8.13
C VAL A 5 -20.40 2.98 8.63
N LEU A 6 -20.32 2.01 7.72
CA LEU A 6 -19.97 0.62 8.04
C LEU A 6 -18.49 0.43 8.42
N LEU A 7 -17.59 1.26 7.86
CA LEU A 7 -16.15 1.14 8.06
C LEU A 7 -15.69 1.18 9.53
N PRO A 8 -16.06 2.19 10.37
CA PRO A 8 -15.61 2.23 11.76
C PRO A 8 -16.14 1.07 12.60
N VAL A 9 -17.39 0.63 12.37
CA VAL A 9 -17.98 -0.53 13.05
C VAL A 9 -17.25 -1.81 12.66
N TYR A 10 -17.01 -2.00 11.36
CA TYR A 10 -16.30 -3.16 10.83
C TYR A 10 -14.86 -3.24 11.34
N VAL A 11 -14.14 -2.12 11.35
CA VAL A 11 -12.78 -2.03 11.91
C VAL A 11 -12.79 -2.32 13.42
N ALA A 12 -13.76 -1.81 14.17
CA ALA A 12 -13.86 -2.06 15.61
C ALA A 12 -14.11 -3.55 15.93
N VAL A 13 -14.90 -4.24 15.10
CA VAL A 13 -15.13 -5.69 15.22
C VAL A 13 -13.89 -6.48 14.82
N ALA A 14 -13.25 -6.14 13.69
CA ALA A 14 -12.04 -6.80 13.21
C ALA A 14 -10.87 -6.74 14.22
N ARG A 15 -10.79 -5.66 15.01
CA ARG A 15 -9.77 -5.52 16.07
C ARG A 15 -9.94 -6.51 17.23
N LYS A 16 -11.13 -7.07 17.43
CA LYS A 16 -11.44 -7.99 18.54
C LYS A 16 -11.25 -9.47 18.16
N ILE A 17 -11.12 -9.77 16.87
CA ILE A 17 -11.04 -11.13 16.33
C ILE A 17 -9.57 -11.48 16.07
N ASN A 18 -9.23 -12.77 16.10
CA ASN A 18 -7.90 -13.25 15.72
C ASN A 18 -7.56 -12.78 14.29
N PRO A 19 -6.40 -12.14 14.05
CA PRO A 19 -6.03 -11.59 12.74
C PRO A 19 -6.04 -12.64 11.62
N ALA A 20 -5.74 -13.91 11.92
CA ALA A 20 -5.76 -14.97 10.92
C ALA A 20 -7.19 -15.25 10.40
N LEU A 21 -8.19 -15.21 11.29
CA LEU A 21 -9.59 -15.39 10.93
C LEU A 21 -10.10 -14.19 10.12
N VAL A 22 -9.70 -12.97 10.50
CA VAL A 22 -10.05 -11.76 9.75
C VAL A 22 -9.46 -11.80 8.33
N MET A 23 -8.22 -12.27 8.18
CA MET A 23 -7.60 -12.43 6.86
C MET A 23 -8.31 -13.51 6.02
N ALA A 24 -8.61 -14.67 6.61
CA ALA A 24 -9.32 -15.74 5.92
C ALA A 24 -10.72 -15.32 5.46
N ASP A 25 -11.50 -14.70 6.35
CA ASP A 25 -12.82 -14.14 6.05
C ASP A 25 -12.74 -13.08 4.95
N SER A 26 -11.74 -12.19 5.02
CA SER A 26 -11.52 -11.16 4.00
C SER A 26 -11.24 -11.74 2.61
N LEU A 27 -10.49 -12.85 2.52
CA LEU A 27 -10.24 -13.52 1.24
C LEU A 27 -11.50 -14.16 0.66
N VAL A 28 -12.33 -14.76 1.52
CA VAL A 28 -13.62 -15.35 1.11
C VAL A 28 -14.57 -14.26 0.63
N LEU A 29 -14.70 -13.17 1.40
CA LEU A 29 -15.52 -12.02 1.03
C LEU A 29 -15.05 -11.39 -0.28
N LEU A 30 -13.75 -11.36 -0.56
CA LEU A 30 -13.22 -10.83 -1.81
C LEU A 30 -13.54 -11.74 -3.01
N ALA A 31 -13.41 -13.06 -2.83
CA ALA A 31 -13.79 -14.04 -3.85
C ALA A 31 -15.30 -13.92 -4.18
N LEU A 32 -16.15 -13.81 -3.17
CA LEU A 32 -17.60 -13.60 -3.34
C LEU A 32 -17.93 -12.21 -3.89
N GLY A 33 -17.20 -11.18 -3.46
CA GLY A 33 -17.37 -9.81 -3.96
C GLY A 33 -17.07 -9.70 -5.44
N SER A 34 -16.09 -10.48 -5.93
CA SER A 34 -15.74 -10.54 -7.34
C SER A 34 -16.83 -11.10 -8.24
N THR A 35 -17.63 -12.06 -7.75
CA THR A 35 -18.74 -12.64 -8.52
C THR A 35 -19.97 -11.75 -8.53
N VAL A 36 -20.22 -11.03 -7.42
CA VAL A 36 -21.38 -10.15 -7.25
C VAL A 36 -21.12 -8.72 -7.77
N GLN A 37 -19.88 -8.39 -8.16
CA GLN A 37 -19.44 -7.05 -8.60
C GLN A 37 -19.83 -5.91 -7.64
N SER A 38 -19.91 -6.23 -6.34
CA SER A 38 -20.26 -5.25 -5.31
C SER A 38 -18.99 -4.57 -4.78
N GLY A 39 -18.88 -3.26 -4.99
CA GLY A 39 -17.74 -2.48 -4.50
C GLY A 39 -17.56 -2.57 -2.98
N VAL A 40 -18.64 -2.68 -2.21
CA VAL A 40 -18.57 -2.79 -0.74
C VAL A 40 -17.84 -4.07 -0.30
N LEU A 41 -18.14 -5.20 -0.95
CA LEU A 41 -17.49 -6.48 -0.68
C LEU A 41 -16.06 -6.53 -1.20
N MET A 42 -15.68 -5.66 -2.15
CA MET A 42 -14.30 -5.54 -2.60
C MET A 42 -13.45 -4.67 -1.67
N TYR A 43 -13.96 -3.53 -1.23
CA TYR A 43 -13.17 -2.54 -0.48
C TYR A 43 -13.11 -2.83 1.03
N LEU A 44 -14.20 -3.28 1.68
CA LEU A 44 -14.19 -3.55 3.13
C LEU A 44 -13.13 -4.59 3.55
N PRO A 45 -12.99 -5.74 2.85
CA PRO A 45 -11.96 -6.72 3.17
C PRO A 45 -10.54 -6.17 3.09
N MET A 46 -10.25 -5.27 2.15
CA MET A 46 -8.91 -4.66 2.02
C MET A 46 -8.54 -3.84 3.27
N PHE A 47 -9.50 -3.11 3.85
CA PHE A 47 -9.29 -2.40 5.11
C PHE A 47 -9.16 -3.34 6.31
N ALA A 48 -9.98 -4.39 6.39
CA ALA A 48 -9.86 -5.41 7.45
C ALA A 48 -8.49 -6.08 7.46
N ILE A 49 -7.93 -6.37 6.28
CA ILE A 49 -6.60 -6.94 6.14
C ILE A 49 -5.54 -5.98 6.67
N GLY A 50 -5.65 -4.68 6.39
CA GLY A 50 -4.76 -3.67 6.96
C GLY A 50 -4.80 -3.67 8.50
N VAL A 51 -5.99 -3.77 9.08
CA VAL A 51 -6.19 -3.85 10.55
C VAL A 51 -5.62 -5.15 11.12
N ALA A 52 -5.88 -6.28 10.47
CA ALA A 52 -5.36 -7.59 10.87
C ALA A 52 -3.84 -7.61 10.81
N LEU A 53 -3.25 -7.02 9.76
CA LEU A 53 -1.81 -6.90 9.59
C LEU A 53 -1.19 -6.01 10.66
N ALA A 54 -1.83 -4.89 11.00
CA ALA A 54 -1.40 -4.03 12.10
C ALA A 54 -1.44 -4.74 13.46
N HIS A 55 -2.49 -5.54 13.72
CA HIS A 55 -2.58 -6.34 14.95
C HIS A 55 -1.53 -7.47 14.98
N ALA A 56 -1.23 -8.07 13.83
CA ALA A 56 -0.20 -9.09 13.69
C ALA A 56 1.22 -8.53 13.62
N TRP A 57 1.39 -7.20 13.54
CA TRP A 57 2.69 -6.54 13.34
C TRP A 57 3.76 -6.93 14.37
N PRO A 58 3.47 -7.00 15.68
CA PRO A 58 4.47 -7.42 16.67
C PRO A 58 4.97 -8.84 16.41
N ARG A 59 4.07 -9.76 16.05
CA ARG A 59 4.42 -11.14 15.68
C ARG A 59 5.23 -11.18 14.39
N LEU A 60 4.83 -10.44 13.36
CA LEU A 60 5.60 -10.36 12.11
C LEU A 60 7.01 -9.84 12.37
N SER A 61 7.16 -8.85 13.25
CA SER A 61 8.45 -8.24 13.56
C SER A 61 9.42 -9.21 14.27
N SER A 62 8.92 -10.06 15.18
CA SER A 62 9.73 -11.06 15.86
C SER A 62 10.17 -12.19 14.92
N TRP A 63 9.27 -12.66 14.06
CA TRP A 63 9.59 -13.65 13.02
C TRP A 63 10.62 -13.10 12.04
N ALA A 64 10.45 -11.85 11.61
CA ALA A 64 11.40 -11.19 10.73
C ALA A 64 12.79 -11.02 11.38
N ALA A 65 12.85 -10.71 12.68
CA ALA A 65 14.11 -10.65 13.42
C ALA A 65 14.81 -12.03 13.47
N ALA A 66 14.05 -13.11 13.70
CA ALA A 66 14.57 -14.47 13.67
C ALA A 66 15.11 -14.85 12.27
N ILE A 67 14.38 -14.50 11.20
CA ILE A 67 14.81 -14.74 9.81
C ILE A 67 16.08 -13.95 9.49
N ASN A 68 16.16 -12.68 9.89
CA ASN A 68 17.33 -11.84 9.67
C ASN A 68 18.57 -12.30 10.46
N GLY A 69 18.38 -12.98 11.60
CA GLY A 69 19.47 -13.59 12.37
C GLY A 69 20.04 -14.87 11.76
N SER A 70 19.35 -15.48 10.78
CA SER A 70 19.80 -16.70 10.10
C SER A 70 20.69 -16.39 8.89
N ARG A 71 21.71 -17.21 8.64
CA ARG A 71 22.54 -17.14 7.41
C ARG A 71 21.72 -17.31 6.12
N LEU A 72 20.57 -17.97 6.20
CA LEU A 72 19.67 -18.19 5.06
C LEU A 72 18.55 -17.14 4.97
N GLY A 73 18.57 -16.11 5.82
CA GLY A 73 17.53 -15.07 5.85
C GLY A 73 17.36 -14.35 4.50
N TRP A 74 18.46 -14.11 3.79
CA TRP A 74 18.41 -13.48 2.46
C TRP A 74 17.69 -14.35 1.42
N MET A 75 17.85 -15.69 1.48
CA MET A 75 17.14 -16.63 0.59
C MET A 75 15.65 -16.67 0.93
N ALA A 76 15.31 -16.68 2.23
CA ALA A 76 13.91 -16.65 2.66
C ALA A 76 13.19 -15.38 2.18
N TRP A 77 13.84 -14.21 2.30
CA TRP A 77 13.30 -12.96 1.77
C TRP A 77 13.24 -12.93 0.25
N GLY A 78 14.25 -13.48 -0.44
CA GLY A 78 14.24 -13.61 -1.90
C GLY A 78 13.09 -14.49 -2.39
N ALA A 79 12.89 -15.66 -1.77
CA ALA A 79 11.78 -16.55 -2.06
C ALA A 79 10.42 -15.88 -1.76
N ALA A 80 10.28 -15.21 -0.61
CA ALA A 80 9.07 -14.49 -0.26
C ALA A 80 8.74 -13.37 -1.25
N LEU A 81 9.76 -12.65 -1.73
CA LEU A 81 9.62 -11.61 -2.76
C LEU A 81 9.16 -12.22 -4.08
N ILE A 82 9.80 -13.29 -4.54
CA ILE A 82 9.46 -13.98 -5.80
C ILE A 82 8.02 -14.48 -5.73
N VAL A 83 7.65 -15.22 -4.67
CA VAL A 83 6.29 -15.74 -4.49
C VAL A 83 5.27 -14.59 -4.48
N SER A 84 5.52 -13.53 -3.71
CA SER A 84 4.62 -12.37 -3.62
C SER A 84 4.46 -11.66 -4.96
N ALA A 85 5.56 -11.48 -5.71
CA ALA A 85 5.56 -10.87 -7.03
C ALA A 85 4.81 -11.74 -8.05
N THR A 86 5.04 -13.06 -8.05
CA THR A 86 4.34 -14.01 -8.92
C THR A 86 2.84 -14.01 -8.64
N LEU A 87 2.42 -13.99 -7.36
CA LEU A 87 1.00 -13.92 -7.01
C LEU A 87 0.36 -12.60 -7.46
N THR A 88 1.08 -11.49 -7.36
CA THR A 88 0.59 -10.17 -7.83
C THR A 88 0.46 -10.12 -9.36
N LEU A 89 1.39 -10.76 -10.07
CA LEU A 89 1.38 -10.85 -11.54
C LEU A 89 0.49 -11.97 -12.08
N SER A 90 -0.08 -12.80 -11.21
CA SER A 90 -0.87 -13.98 -11.59
C SER A 90 -2.03 -13.63 -12.52
N THR A 91 -2.62 -12.44 -12.40
CA THR A 91 -3.73 -12.00 -13.26
C THR A 91 -3.33 -11.92 -14.71
N TRP A 92 -2.14 -11.39 -15.00
CA TRP A 92 -1.62 -11.25 -16.35
C TRP A 92 -1.24 -12.60 -16.96
N MET A 93 -0.91 -13.58 -16.12
CA MET A 93 -0.62 -14.94 -16.55
C MET A 93 -1.89 -15.79 -16.75
N LEU A 94 -2.88 -15.65 -15.86
CA LEU A 94 -4.08 -16.48 -15.83
C LEU A 94 -5.23 -15.93 -16.69
N ASN A 95 -5.33 -14.61 -16.85
CA ASN A 95 -6.42 -13.99 -17.62
C ASN A 95 -6.38 -14.38 -19.11
N PRO A 96 -5.22 -14.45 -19.81
CA PRO A 96 -5.17 -14.88 -21.20
C PRO A 96 -5.59 -16.35 -21.43
N LEU A 97 -5.49 -17.19 -20.40
CA LEU A 97 -5.83 -18.61 -20.47
C LEU A 97 -7.36 -18.86 -20.45
N ASN A 98 -8.18 -17.85 -20.15
CA ASN A 98 -9.66 -17.92 -20.15
C ASN A 98 -10.26 -19.11 -19.36
N LEU A 99 -9.59 -19.58 -18.31
CA LEU A 99 -9.97 -20.78 -17.53
C LEU A 99 -11.17 -20.57 -16.59
N GLY A 100 -11.88 -19.43 -16.65
CA GLY A 100 -12.97 -19.11 -15.71
C GLY A 100 -12.51 -18.82 -14.27
N LEU A 101 -11.20 -18.75 -14.00
CA LEU A 101 -10.61 -18.53 -12.67
C LEU A 101 -10.59 -17.05 -12.25
N GLY A 102 -11.33 -16.18 -12.92
CA GLY A 102 -11.34 -14.74 -12.67
C GLY A 102 -11.62 -14.39 -11.20
N ALA A 103 -12.52 -15.12 -10.56
CA ALA A 103 -12.88 -14.89 -9.16
C ALA A 103 -11.74 -15.17 -8.15
N LEU A 104 -10.78 -16.04 -8.52
CA LEU A 104 -9.63 -16.38 -7.68
C LEU A 104 -8.48 -15.39 -7.86
N THR A 105 -8.43 -14.66 -8.98
CA THR A 105 -7.32 -13.75 -9.28
C THR A 105 -7.17 -12.64 -8.26
N LEU A 106 -8.29 -12.04 -7.80
CA LEU A 106 -8.28 -10.96 -6.82
C LEU A 106 -7.76 -11.39 -5.44
N PRO A 107 -8.25 -12.49 -4.83
CA PRO A 107 -7.65 -13.05 -3.62
C PRO A 107 -6.16 -13.35 -3.76
N LEU A 108 -5.73 -13.91 -4.91
CA LEU A 108 -4.31 -14.20 -5.17
C LEU A 108 -3.46 -12.93 -5.19
N ILE A 109 -3.90 -11.88 -5.89
CA ILE A 109 -3.22 -10.57 -5.87
C ILE A 109 -3.10 -10.08 -4.43
N LEU A 110 -4.19 -10.15 -3.67
CA LEU A 110 -4.24 -9.62 -2.32
C LEU A 110 -3.26 -10.35 -1.39
N VAL A 111 -3.17 -11.67 -1.49
CA VAL A 111 -2.14 -12.46 -0.77
C VAL A 111 -0.74 -12.03 -1.20
N GLY A 112 -0.50 -11.84 -2.50
CA GLY A 112 0.77 -11.31 -3.02
C GLY A 112 1.13 -9.94 -2.45
N VAL A 113 0.18 -9.01 -2.44
CA VAL A 113 0.36 -7.66 -1.89
C VAL A 113 0.62 -7.71 -0.39
N VAL A 114 -0.15 -8.50 0.36
CA VAL A 114 0.04 -8.68 1.80
C VAL A 114 1.40 -9.28 2.12
N GLY A 115 1.91 -10.22 1.30
CA GLY A 115 3.27 -10.76 1.42
C GLY A 115 4.37 -9.76 1.08
N LEU A 116 4.10 -8.85 0.14
CA LEU A 116 5.04 -7.79 -0.25
C LEU A 116 5.27 -6.77 0.89
N ILE A 117 4.27 -6.53 1.74
CA ILE A 117 4.36 -5.58 2.85
C ILE A 117 5.50 -5.96 3.83
N PRO A 118 5.54 -7.14 4.46
CA PRO A 118 6.65 -7.53 5.34
C PRO A 118 7.98 -7.64 4.60
N VAL A 119 8.00 -8.05 3.33
CA VAL A 119 9.22 -8.04 2.51
C VAL A 119 9.79 -6.62 2.43
N SER A 120 8.96 -5.64 2.06
CA SER A 120 9.38 -4.24 1.98
C SER A 120 9.76 -3.67 3.36
N ALA A 121 9.05 -4.09 4.40
CA ALA A 121 9.18 -3.53 5.73
C ALA A 121 10.32 -4.14 6.54
N PHE A 122 10.76 -5.37 6.30
CA PHE A 122 11.73 -6.07 7.16
C PHE A 122 12.93 -6.68 6.41
N SER A 123 12.87 -6.85 5.08
CA SER A 123 14.02 -7.33 4.32
C SER A 123 15.13 -6.28 4.31
N PRO A 124 16.38 -6.64 4.66
CA PRO A 124 17.52 -5.71 4.64
C PRO A 124 17.77 -5.12 3.24
N LEU A 125 17.69 -5.96 2.21
CA LEU A 125 17.91 -5.55 0.82
C LEU A 125 16.81 -4.62 0.33
N ALA A 126 15.54 -4.97 0.59
CA ALA A 126 14.42 -4.12 0.20
C ALA A 126 14.48 -2.76 0.89
N ARG A 127 14.75 -2.75 2.21
CA ARG A 127 14.95 -1.50 2.97
C ARG A 127 16.07 -0.65 2.39
N TRP A 128 17.22 -1.24 2.13
CA TRP A 128 18.36 -0.54 1.54
C TRP A 128 17.98 0.08 0.19
N MET A 129 17.37 -0.69 -0.69
CA MET A 129 16.97 -0.23 -2.03
C MET A 129 15.90 0.88 -1.94
N LEU A 130 14.85 0.69 -1.15
CA LEU A 130 13.77 1.67 -0.98
C LEU A 130 14.23 2.96 -0.26
N SER A 131 15.27 2.87 0.59
CA SER A 131 15.87 4.04 1.25
C SER A 131 16.85 4.81 0.36
N SER A 132 17.14 4.31 -0.85
CA SER A 132 18.03 4.99 -1.77
C SER A 132 17.42 6.31 -2.26
N ARG A 133 18.25 7.36 -2.36
CA ARG A 133 17.85 8.69 -2.84
C ARG A 133 17.00 8.68 -4.12
N PRO A 134 17.33 7.91 -5.19
CA PRO A 134 16.51 7.91 -6.39
C PRO A 134 15.12 7.31 -6.18
N LEU A 135 15.00 6.22 -5.41
CA LEU A 135 13.68 5.60 -5.14
C LEU A 135 12.83 6.48 -4.24
N VAL A 136 13.42 7.12 -3.22
CA VAL A 136 12.71 8.09 -2.38
C VAL A 136 12.23 9.27 -3.22
N TRP A 137 13.08 9.82 -4.09
CA TRP A 137 12.70 10.90 -4.99
C TRP A 137 11.55 10.49 -5.93
N LEU A 138 11.63 9.29 -6.51
CA LEU A 138 10.56 8.76 -7.35
C LEU A 138 9.26 8.57 -6.55
N GLY A 139 9.36 8.11 -5.30
CA GLY A 139 8.24 8.04 -4.37
C GLY A 139 7.60 9.40 -4.11
N THR A 140 8.39 10.46 -3.93
CA THR A 140 7.86 11.83 -3.78
C THR A 140 7.17 12.36 -5.03
N LEU A 141 7.53 11.85 -6.21
CA LEU A 141 6.91 12.22 -7.47
C LEU A 141 5.68 11.36 -7.82
N SER A 142 5.49 10.22 -7.15
CA SER A 142 4.49 9.21 -7.50
C SER A 142 3.06 9.74 -7.53
N PHE A 143 2.70 10.62 -6.60
CA PHE A 143 1.36 11.22 -6.55
C PHE A 143 1.11 12.16 -7.73
N SER A 144 2.05 13.08 -7.99
CA SER A 144 1.99 13.96 -9.16
C SER A 144 1.94 13.16 -10.46
N LEU A 145 2.77 12.13 -10.59
CA LEU A 145 2.79 11.27 -11.77
C LEU A 145 1.46 10.52 -11.95
N TYR A 146 0.88 10.01 -10.85
CA TYR A 146 -0.43 9.36 -10.88
C TYR A 146 -1.53 10.30 -11.42
N LEU A 147 -1.51 11.58 -11.06
CA LEU A 147 -2.48 12.55 -11.58
C LEU A 147 -2.22 12.95 -13.03
N THR A 148 -0.96 13.11 -13.43
CA THR A 148 -0.64 13.64 -14.76
C THR A 148 -0.56 12.57 -15.84
N HIS A 149 -0.23 11.32 -15.50
CA HIS A 149 0.01 10.30 -16.53
C HIS A 149 -1.25 9.93 -17.31
N GLU A 150 -2.41 9.80 -16.66
CA GLU A 150 -3.65 9.36 -17.32
C GLU A 150 -4.14 10.37 -18.38
N PRO A 151 -4.26 11.67 -18.09
CA PRO A 151 -4.61 12.66 -19.11
C PRO A 151 -3.63 12.70 -20.29
N ILE A 152 -2.33 12.53 -20.03
CA ILE A 152 -1.29 12.55 -21.07
C ILE A 152 -1.39 11.32 -21.97
N VAL A 153 -1.56 10.12 -21.38
CA VAL A 153 -1.73 8.88 -22.13
C VAL A 153 -2.98 8.97 -23.01
N VAL A 154 -4.08 9.47 -22.47
CA VAL A 154 -5.32 9.68 -23.23
C VAL A 154 -5.12 10.68 -24.38
N ALA A 155 -4.44 11.81 -24.12
CA ALA A 155 -4.17 12.81 -25.13
C ALA A 155 -3.31 12.26 -26.29
N PHE A 156 -2.20 11.60 -25.99
CA PHE A 156 -1.35 11.02 -27.03
C PHE A 156 -2.01 9.84 -27.75
N GLY A 157 -2.86 9.07 -27.06
CA GLY A 157 -3.68 8.03 -27.69
C GLY A 157 -4.64 8.57 -28.75
N HIS A 158 -5.20 9.77 -28.53
CA HIS A 158 -6.06 10.44 -29.51
C HIS A 158 -5.27 11.16 -30.61
N LEU A 159 -4.10 11.73 -30.30
CA LEU A 159 -3.28 12.45 -31.27
C LEU A 159 -2.55 11.51 -32.25
N LEU A 160 -2.12 10.33 -31.80
CA LEU A 160 -1.38 9.35 -32.60
C LEU A 160 -2.08 7.98 -32.61
N PRO A 161 -3.33 7.89 -33.12
CA PRO A 161 -4.11 6.65 -33.07
C PRO A 161 -3.49 5.51 -33.90
N THR A 162 -2.76 5.84 -34.96
CA THR A 162 -2.09 4.88 -35.86
C THR A 162 -0.70 4.47 -35.38
N HIS A 163 -0.14 5.14 -34.38
CA HIS A 163 1.22 4.88 -33.87
C HIS A 163 1.25 4.70 -32.34
N PRO A 164 0.60 3.64 -31.80
CA PRO A 164 0.43 3.47 -30.36
C PRO A 164 1.75 3.33 -29.60
N LYS A 165 2.78 2.75 -30.22
CA LYS A 165 4.13 2.65 -29.62
C LYS A 165 4.78 4.02 -29.47
N LEU A 166 4.66 4.87 -30.49
CA LEU A 166 5.19 6.23 -30.47
C LEU A 166 4.40 7.09 -29.47
N ALA A 167 3.08 6.95 -29.44
CA ALA A 167 2.20 7.60 -28.46
C ALA A 167 2.61 7.24 -27.02
N ALA A 168 2.87 5.97 -26.72
CA ALA A 168 3.31 5.53 -25.39
C ALA A 168 4.68 6.11 -24.99
N VAL A 169 5.65 6.11 -25.90
CA VAL A 169 6.98 6.69 -25.65
C VAL A 169 6.85 8.19 -25.37
N LEU A 170 6.12 8.92 -26.20
CA LEU A 170 5.90 10.36 -26.01
C LEU A 170 5.12 10.65 -24.72
N ALA A 171 4.11 9.83 -24.40
CA ALA A 171 3.36 9.97 -23.15
C ALA A 171 4.27 9.83 -21.92
N VAL A 172 5.15 8.82 -21.89
CA VAL A 172 6.11 8.67 -20.79
C VAL A 172 7.10 9.84 -20.76
N CYS A 173 7.65 10.21 -21.91
CA CYS A 173 8.59 11.33 -22.03
C CYS A 173 8.00 12.67 -21.58
N CYS A 174 6.69 12.89 -21.78
CA CYS A 174 5.99 14.10 -21.35
C CYS A 174 5.46 14.01 -19.91
N ALA A 175 5.08 12.81 -19.44
CA ALA A 175 4.50 12.62 -18.11
C ALA A 175 5.49 12.90 -16.99
N PHE A 176 6.74 12.48 -17.12
CA PHE A 176 7.75 12.72 -16.09
C PHE A 176 8.06 14.21 -15.88
N PRO A 177 8.37 15.01 -16.93
CA PRO A 177 8.56 16.44 -16.78
C PRO A 177 7.32 17.15 -16.25
N LEU A 178 6.13 16.80 -16.74
CA LEU A 178 4.90 17.45 -16.27
C LEU A 178 4.60 17.12 -14.81
N ALA A 179 4.78 15.87 -14.41
CA ALA A 179 4.68 15.45 -13.01
C ALA A 179 5.65 16.26 -12.13
N TRP A 180 6.89 16.47 -12.58
CA TRP A 180 7.88 17.24 -11.82
C TRP A 180 7.48 18.72 -11.67
N VAL A 181 6.96 19.32 -12.74
CA VAL A 181 6.42 20.69 -12.69
C VAL A 181 5.26 20.74 -11.70
N PHE A 182 4.27 19.84 -11.83
CA PHE A 182 3.11 19.77 -10.94
C PHE A 182 3.49 19.55 -9.47
N HIS A 183 4.46 18.68 -9.22
CA HIS A 183 4.98 18.43 -7.89
C HIS A 183 5.53 19.71 -7.24
N LYS A 184 6.31 20.47 -8.02
CA LYS A 184 6.93 21.72 -7.54
C LYS A 184 5.92 22.84 -7.36
N THR A 185 4.94 22.97 -8.26
CA THR A 185 4.01 24.12 -8.32
C THR A 185 2.72 23.91 -7.54
N VAL A 186 2.24 22.67 -7.37
CA VAL A 186 0.94 22.37 -6.75
C VAL A 186 1.12 21.51 -5.51
N GLU A 187 1.78 20.36 -5.63
CA GLU A 187 1.84 19.38 -4.53
C GLU A 187 2.62 19.93 -3.32
N LYS A 188 3.84 20.43 -3.54
CA LYS A 188 4.68 20.98 -2.47
C LYS A 188 4.06 22.18 -1.75
N PRO A 189 3.49 23.20 -2.41
CA PRO A 189 2.82 24.29 -1.70
C PRO A 189 1.54 23.83 -0.99
N SER A 190 0.77 22.90 -1.56
CA SER A 190 -0.44 22.35 -0.92
C SER A 190 -0.10 21.60 0.36
N HIS A 191 0.94 20.76 0.35
CA HIS A 191 1.43 20.10 1.56
C HIS A 191 1.87 21.09 2.64
N ARG A 192 2.58 22.15 2.26
CA ARG A 192 3.00 23.21 3.21
C ARG A 192 1.79 23.95 3.79
N LEU A 193 0.76 24.22 2.98
CA LEU A 193 -0.47 24.86 3.45
C LEU A 193 -1.23 23.94 4.40
N ALA A 194 -1.38 22.66 4.05
CA ALA A 194 -2.02 21.65 4.89
C ALA A 194 -1.31 21.51 6.25
N GLN A 195 0.02 21.47 6.28
CA GLN A 195 0.80 21.43 7.52
C GLN A 195 0.62 22.69 8.37
N ARG A 196 0.52 23.88 7.76
CA ARG A 196 0.26 25.13 8.50
C ARG A 196 -1.13 25.18 9.12
N VAL A 197 -2.12 24.61 8.45
CA VAL A 197 -3.50 24.52 8.97
C VAL A 197 -3.61 23.42 10.02
N ALA A 198 -3.00 22.25 9.80
CA ALA A 198 -2.97 21.13 10.74
C ALA A 198 -2.15 21.45 12.01
N GLY A 199 -1.07 22.21 11.90
CA GLY A 199 -0.27 22.71 13.03
C GLY A 199 -1.03 23.63 13.99
N ARG A 200 -2.23 24.08 13.64
CA ARG A 200 -3.15 24.77 14.56
C ARG A 200 -4.09 23.83 15.33
N LYS A 201 -4.07 22.52 15.08
CA LYS A 201 -4.98 21.52 15.69
C LYS A 201 -4.32 20.17 16.04
N SER A 202 -3.16 20.17 16.70
CA SER A 202 -2.67 18.97 17.40
C SER A 202 -2.30 19.26 18.86
N PRO A 203 -3.27 19.28 19.80
CA PRO A 203 -3.00 19.26 21.23
C PRO A 203 -2.78 17.85 21.81
N ALA A 204 -2.81 16.79 20.98
CA ALA A 204 -3.01 15.42 21.47
C ALA A 204 -1.72 14.57 21.65
N LEU A 205 -0.52 15.14 21.44
CA LEU A 205 0.74 14.39 21.60
C LEU A 205 1.67 14.95 22.70
N GLU A 206 1.25 15.98 23.43
CA GLU A 206 2.08 16.64 24.45
C GLU A 206 1.65 16.31 25.89
N SER A 207 0.57 15.54 26.09
CA SER A 207 0.10 15.16 27.42
C SER A 207 0.70 13.87 28.00
N ASP A 208 1.47 13.10 27.22
CA ASP A 208 2.03 11.82 27.68
C ASP A 208 3.43 11.98 28.31
N THR A 209 4.23 12.96 27.85
CA THR A 209 5.59 13.21 28.38
C THR A 209 5.63 14.03 29.67
N ARG A 210 4.52 14.68 30.06
CA ARG A 210 4.49 15.52 31.28
C ARG A 210 4.15 14.75 32.56
N ASN A 211 3.59 13.55 32.47
CA ASN A 211 3.25 12.75 33.65
C ASN A 211 4.38 11.81 34.11
N GLU A 212 5.33 11.44 33.26
CA GLU A 212 6.48 10.62 33.67
C GLU A 212 7.56 11.39 34.46
N THR A 213 7.58 12.73 34.36
CA THR A 213 8.61 13.56 35.02
C THR A 213 8.25 14.03 36.43
N LEU A 214 7.01 13.77 36.90
CA LEU A 214 6.57 14.19 38.23
C LEU A 214 6.60 13.07 39.29
N ASP A 215 6.75 11.81 38.90
CA ASP A 215 6.77 10.65 39.83
C ASP A 215 8.19 10.20 40.23
N SER A 216 9.24 10.86 39.73
CA SER A 216 10.64 10.51 39.99
C SER A 216 11.37 11.44 40.98
N ARG A 217 10.65 12.29 41.73
CA ARG A 217 11.28 13.02 42.84
C ARG A 217 11.35 12.13 44.09
N PRO A 218 12.55 11.85 44.64
CA PRO A 218 12.65 11.17 45.92
C PRO A 218 12.03 12.05 47.01
N LYS A 219 11.11 11.46 47.78
CA LYS A 219 10.54 12.09 48.98
C LYS A 219 11.67 12.33 50.00
N PRO A 220 11.68 13.49 50.69
CA PRO A 220 12.68 13.82 51.71
C PRO A 220 12.61 12.91 52.93
#